data_AF-A0A8J8G2C4-F1
#
_entry.id   AF-A0A8J8G2C4-F1
#
_cell.length_a   1.000
_cell.length_b   1.000
_cell.length_c   1.000
_cell.angle_alpha   90.00
_cell.angle_beta   90.00
_cell.angle_gamma   90.00
#
_symmetry.space_group_name_H-M   'P 1'
#
loop_
_entity.id
_entity.type
_entity.pdbx_description
1 polymer ?
#
loop_
_entity_poly.entity_id
_entity_poly.type
_entity_poly.pdbx_seq_one_letter_code
_entity_poly.pdbx_strand_id
1 'polypeptide(L)'
;MTHNNEMNSVIDLDKLERKTFLLYFQDGLWDLCLGFTWIAFGIGTYVYDFLPNPMNSLLGPLLFVIGFISFLLGKRYFTLTRVGIVKLRRKKQPRIIALAIVTAAMVLLTILAVILTVTGVLTFNGLSYGVGIIFGLIPIVIFSILAYFLKYSRIIINGILMGIGLFVNEQLHTLDYRQYSGIPLIITGVIILGIGILYLIFFLRKYPINGGENADGR
;
A
#
# COMPACT_ATOMS: atom_id res chain seq x y z
N MET A 1 -50.19 -27.65 -17.43
CA MET A 1 -50.00 -27.85 -15.97
C MET A 1 -48.90 -28.90 -15.87
N THR A 2 -47.69 -28.69 -15.38
CA THR A 2 -47.15 -27.73 -14.39
C THR A 2 -45.63 -27.62 -14.60
N HIS A 3 -45.15 -26.38 -14.59
CA HIS A 3 -43.81 -25.88 -14.26
C HIS A 3 -42.65 -26.87 -14.07
N ASN A 4 -41.77 -26.97 -15.07
CA ASN A 4 -40.34 -27.10 -14.83
C ASN A 4 -39.80 -25.70 -14.48
N ASN A 5 -39.70 -25.40 -13.19
CA ASN A 5 -38.89 -24.28 -12.71
C ASN A 5 -37.43 -24.65 -12.94
N GLU A 6 -36.92 -24.32 -14.13
CA GLU A 6 -35.49 -24.23 -14.36
C GLU A 6 -34.91 -23.25 -13.34
N MET A 7 -34.14 -23.84 -12.43
CA MET A 7 -33.39 -23.22 -11.36
C MET A 7 -32.23 -22.42 -11.97
N ASN A 8 -32.54 -21.45 -12.84
CA ASN A 8 -31.64 -20.38 -13.22
C ASN A 8 -31.52 -19.47 -12.01
N SER A 9 -30.78 -19.92 -11.01
CA SER A 9 -30.08 -19.03 -10.11
C SER A 9 -29.18 -18.19 -11.02
N VAL A 10 -29.70 -17.05 -11.47
CA VAL A 10 -28.92 -15.94 -11.97
C VAL A 10 -28.02 -15.55 -10.80
N ILE A 11 -26.94 -16.29 -10.62
CA ILE A 11 -25.82 -15.89 -9.78
C ILE A 11 -25.40 -14.58 -10.39
N ASP A 12 -25.75 -13.51 -9.71
CA ASP A 12 -25.55 -12.14 -10.13
C ASP A 12 -24.04 -11.93 -10.29
N LEU A 13 -23.54 -12.15 -11.52
CA LEU A 13 -22.13 -12.21 -11.87
C LEU A 13 -21.40 -10.93 -11.42
N ASP A 14 -22.07 -9.79 -11.49
CA ASP A 14 -21.55 -8.49 -11.02
C ASP A 14 -21.31 -8.50 -9.49
N LYS A 15 -22.14 -9.19 -8.69
CA LYS A 15 -21.92 -9.34 -7.24
C LYS A 15 -20.77 -10.29 -6.93
N LEU A 16 -20.63 -11.37 -7.71
CA LEU A 16 -19.55 -12.33 -7.54
C LEU A 16 -18.20 -11.71 -7.90
N GLU A 17 -18.09 -11.02 -9.04
CA GLU A 17 -16.88 -10.29 -9.44
C GLU A 17 -16.47 -9.25 -8.41
N ARG A 18 -17.42 -8.47 -7.88
CA ARG A 18 -17.15 -7.48 -6.83
C ARG A 18 -16.64 -8.12 -5.54
N LYS A 19 -17.19 -9.28 -5.15
CA LYS A 19 -16.75 -10.01 -3.95
C LYS A 19 -15.34 -10.54 -4.12
N THR A 20 -15.01 -11.11 -5.28
CA THR A 20 -13.67 -11.60 -5.62
C THR A 20 -12.64 -10.47 -5.68
N PHE A 21 -13.01 -9.32 -6.25
CA PHE A 21 -12.16 -8.12 -6.25
C PHE A 21 -11.87 -7.64 -4.83
N LEU A 22 -12.86 -7.58 -3.95
CA LEU A 22 -12.63 -7.17 -2.55
C LEU A 22 -11.75 -8.16 -1.79
N LEU A 23 -11.91 -9.47 -2.03
CA LEU A 23 -11.05 -10.50 -1.45
C LEU A 23 -9.57 -10.32 -1.85
N TYR A 24 -9.31 -9.85 -3.07
CA TYR A 24 -7.95 -9.57 -3.55
C TYR A 24 -7.26 -8.40 -2.83
N PHE A 25 -8.03 -7.46 -2.27
CA PHE A 25 -7.49 -6.31 -1.52
C PHE A 25 -7.48 -6.52 0.00
N GLN A 26 -8.27 -7.48 0.50
CA GLN A 26 -8.42 -7.76 1.93
C GLN A 26 -7.50 -8.88 2.45
N ASP A 27 -6.61 -9.40 1.60
CA ASP A 27 -5.67 -10.48 1.92
C ASP A 27 -4.53 -10.07 2.88
N GLY A 28 -4.41 -8.78 3.20
CA GLY A 28 -3.35 -8.24 4.07
C GLY A 28 -1.99 -8.09 3.39
N LEU A 29 -1.85 -8.52 2.12
CA LEU A 29 -0.59 -8.41 1.38
C LEU A 29 -0.23 -6.96 1.05
N TRP A 30 -1.24 -6.13 0.82
CA TRP A 30 -1.04 -4.69 0.64
C TRP A 30 -0.51 -4.02 1.89
N ASP A 31 -1.03 -4.38 3.06
CA ASP A 31 -0.58 -3.86 4.35
C ASP A 31 0.88 -4.29 4.61
N LEU A 32 1.23 -5.55 4.32
CA LEU A 32 2.60 -6.06 4.36
C LEU A 32 3.56 -5.26 3.46
N CYS A 33 3.16 -5.00 2.22
CA CYS A 33 3.97 -4.23 1.27
C CYS A 33 4.20 -2.80 1.75
N LEU A 34 3.15 -2.14 2.27
CA LEU A 34 3.22 -0.78 2.78
C LEU A 34 4.10 -0.70 4.03
N GLY A 35 3.94 -1.63 4.97
CA GLY A 35 4.77 -1.71 6.18
C GLY A 35 6.24 -1.92 5.86
N PHE A 36 6.55 -2.86 4.95
CA PHE A 36 7.92 -3.10 4.49
C PHE A 36 8.52 -1.87 3.79
N THR A 37 7.74 -1.21 2.93
CA THR A 37 8.15 0.03 2.27
C THR A 37 8.56 1.08 3.32
N TRP A 38 7.78 1.23 4.39
CA TRP A 38 8.08 2.17 5.46
C TRP A 38 9.29 1.82 6.31
N ILE A 39 9.50 0.54 6.59
CA ILE A 39 10.75 0.10 7.22
C ILE A 39 11.94 0.42 6.31
N ALA A 40 11.84 0.15 5.01
CA ALA A 40 12.90 0.44 4.04
C ALA A 40 13.23 1.93 3.98
N PHE A 41 12.22 2.80 3.95
CA PHE A 41 12.42 4.25 4.01
C PHE A 41 13.05 4.69 5.33
N GLY A 42 12.55 4.18 6.46
CA GLY A 42 13.09 4.53 7.78
C GLY A 42 14.53 4.07 7.99
N ILE A 43 14.91 2.89 7.47
CA ILE A 43 16.32 2.46 7.44
C ILE A 43 17.12 3.39 6.52
N GLY A 44 16.60 3.71 5.34
CA GLY A 44 17.26 4.63 4.41
C GLY A 44 17.58 5.98 5.05
N THR A 45 16.64 6.57 5.78
CA THR A 45 16.86 7.86 6.47
C THR A 45 17.78 7.70 7.67
N TYR A 46 17.61 6.66 8.49
CA TYR A 46 18.44 6.45 9.69
C TYR A 46 19.92 6.26 9.34
N VAL A 47 20.21 5.52 8.28
CA VAL A 47 21.59 5.21 7.89
C VAL A 47 22.17 6.26 6.91
N TYR A 48 21.39 7.27 6.54
CA TYR A 48 21.81 8.28 5.54
C TYR A 48 23.10 9.02 5.94
N ASP A 49 23.21 9.40 7.22
CA ASP A 49 24.34 10.14 7.75
C ASP A 49 25.59 9.27 7.98
N PHE A 50 25.43 7.95 8.01
CA PHE A 50 26.53 7.00 8.31
C PHE A 50 27.18 6.41 7.06
N LEU A 51 26.49 6.37 5.92
CA LEU A 51 27.04 5.83 4.67
C LEU A 51 27.68 6.92 3.79
N PRO A 52 28.75 6.58 3.05
CA PRO A 52 29.30 7.47 2.03
C PRO A 52 28.33 7.63 0.86
N ASN A 53 28.35 8.82 0.25
CA ASN A 53 27.71 9.06 -1.05
C ASN A 53 28.37 8.18 -2.13
N PRO A 54 27.63 7.51 -3.03
CA PRO A 54 26.17 7.59 -3.24
C PRO A 54 25.36 6.50 -2.51
N MET A 55 26.00 5.64 -1.69
CA MET A 55 25.31 4.49 -1.10
C MET A 55 24.19 4.90 -0.12
N ASN A 56 24.38 5.97 0.64
CA ASN A 56 23.36 6.53 1.53
C ASN A 56 22.03 6.86 0.83
N SER A 57 22.09 7.36 -0.41
CA SER A 57 20.93 7.77 -1.20
C SER A 57 20.30 6.59 -1.95
N LEU A 58 21.07 5.54 -2.23
CA LEU A 58 20.62 4.37 -2.99
C LEU A 58 20.00 3.29 -2.10
N LEU A 59 20.35 3.22 -0.82
CA LEU A 59 19.91 2.14 0.07
C LEU A 59 18.39 2.06 0.24
N GLY A 60 17.73 3.19 0.50
CA GLY A 60 16.27 3.26 0.64
C GLY A 60 15.53 2.78 -0.63
N PRO A 61 15.81 3.35 -1.81
CA PRO A 61 15.24 2.88 -3.08
C PRO A 61 15.53 1.40 -3.37
N LEU A 62 16.75 0.93 -3.07
CA LEU A 62 17.12 -0.47 -3.30
C LEU A 62 16.28 -1.42 -2.43
N LEU A 63 16.16 -1.12 -1.14
CA LEU A 63 15.31 -1.89 -0.23
C LEU A 63 13.84 -1.87 -0.68
N PHE A 64 13.33 -0.72 -1.12
CA PHE A 64 11.99 -0.61 -1.67
C PHE A 64 11.77 -1.54 -2.87
N VAL A 65 12.70 -1.57 -3.83
CA VAL A 65 12.62 -2.45 -5.00
C VAL A 65 12.58 -3.92 -4.59
N ILE A 66 13.43 -4.33 -3.64
CA ILE A 66 13.46 -5.71 -3.09
C ILE A 66 12.10 -6.05 -2.45
N GLY A 67 11.54 -5.13 -1.67
CA GLY A 67 10.22 -5.28 -1.06
C GLY A 67 9.11 -5.43 -2.08
N PHE A 68 9.12 -4.59 -3.10
CA PHE A 68 8.12 -4.60 -4.16
C PHE A 68 8.17 -5.89 -4.97
N ILE A 69 9.37 -6.40 -5.29
CA ILE A 69 9.56 -7.71 -5.93
C ILE A 69 9.02 -8.83 -5.03
N SER A 70 9.31 -8.78 -3.73
CA SER A 70 8.81 -9.75 -2.75
C SER A 70 7.28 -9.75 -2.68
N PHE A 71 6.65 -8.57 -2.76
CA PHE A 71 5.20 -8.42 -2.84
C PHE A 71 4.61 -9.00 -4.14
N LEU A 72 5.22 -8.73 -5.29
CA LEU A 72 4.81 -9.29 -6.59
C LEU A 72 4.85 -10.83 -6.57
N LEU A 73 5.93 -11.40 -6.04
CA LEU A 73 6.07 -12.83 -5.85
C LEU A 73 5.02 -13.36 -4.87
N GLY A 74 4.85 -12.71 -3.72
CA GLY A 74 3.85 -13.07 -2.73
C GLY A 74 2.43 -13.11 -3.30
N LYS A 75 2.03 -12.10 -4.09
CA LYS A 75 0.73 -12.08 -4.76
C LYS A 75 0.56 -13.24 -5.73
N ARG A 76 1.61 -13.58 -6.47
CA ARG A 76 1.59 -14.69 -7.42
C ARG A 76 1.44 -16.05 -6.74
N TYR A 77 2.13 -16.28 -5.62
CA TYR A 77 2.12 -17.56 -4.94
C TYR A 77 0.93 -17.75 -3.98
N PHE A 78 0.56 -16.72 -3.22
CA PHE A 78 -0.46 -16.84 -2.16
C PHE A 78 -1.86 -16.49 -2.65
N THR A 79 -2.04 -15.32 -3.28
CA THR A 79 -3.38 -14.82 -3.62
C THR A 79 -3.90 -15.41 -4.93
N LEU A 80 -3.06 -15.43 -5.98
CA LEU A 80 -3.48 -15.89 -7.31
C LEU A 80 -3.76 -17.40 -7.37
N THR A 81 -3.00 -18.21 -6.63
CA THR A 81 -3.23 -19.66 -6.55
C THR A 81 -4.53 -20.01 -5.82
N ARG A 82 -4.98 -19.20 -4.85
CA ARG A 82 -6.13 -19.52 -3.98
C ARG A 82 -7.46 -18.98 -4.49
N VAL A 83 -7.46 -17.84 -5.17
CA VAL A 83 -8.69 -17.15 -5.58
C VAL A 83 -9.15 -17.58 -6.98
N GLY A 84 -8.27 -18.20 -7.77
CA GLY A 84 -8.53 -18.57 -9.16
C GLY A 84 -8.54 -17.36 -10.10
N ILE A 85 -8.10 -17.56 -11.35
CA ILE A 85 -8.06 -16.50 -12.36
C ILE A 85 -9.44 -16.37 -13.00
N VAL A 86 -10.33 -15.58 -12.41
CA VAL A 86 -11.54 -15.15 -13.12
C VAL A 86 -11.15 -14.00 -14.03
N LYS A 87 -11.28 -14.20 -15.35
CA LYS A 87 -11.14 -13.12 -16.33
C LYS A 87 -12.28 -12.12 -16.12
N LEU A 88 -12.05 -11.11 -15.28
CA LEU A 88 -12.94 -9.97 -15.13
C LEU A 88 -13.19 -9.37 -16.51
N ARG A 89 -14.45 -9.35 -16.95
CA ARG A 89 -14.81 -8.68 -18.20
C ARG A 89 -14.45 -7.20 -18.00
N ARG A 90 -13.64 -6.61 -18.89
CA ARG A 90 -13.21 -5.20 -18.85
C ARG A 90 -14.41 -4.25 -18.98
N LYS A 91 -15.31 -4.22 -18.01
CA LYS A 91 -16.24 -3.10 -17.83
C LYS A 91 -15.34 -2.00 -17.29
N LYS A 92 -15.09 -0.98 -18.12
CA LYS A 92 -14.27 0.20 -17.75
C LYS A 92 -14.84 0.74 -16.44
N GLN A 93 -14.26 0.37 -15.31
CA GLN A 93 -14.71 0.89 -14.03
C GLN A 93 -14.16 2.32 -13.98
N PRO A 94 -15.01 3.36 -14.05
CA PRO A 94 -14.55 4.74 -14.04
C PRO A 94 -13.70 5.05 -12.81
N ARG A 95 -13.87 4.26 -11.73
CA ARG A 95 -13.06 4.32 -10.51
C ARG A 95 -11.60 3.89 -10.71
N ILE A 96 -11.32 2.92 -11.56
CA ILE A 96 -9.93 2.49 -11.85
C ILE A 96 -9.22 3.59 -12.66
N ILE A 97 -9.93 4.21 -13.61
CA ILE A 97 -9.40 5.34 -14.38
C ILE A 97 -9.17 6.54 -13.46
N ALA A 98 -10.13 6.86 -12.58
CA ALA A 98 -9.96 7.91 -11.59
C ALA A 98 -8.75 7.66 -10.67
N LEU A 99 -8.55 6.42 -10.22
CA LEU A 99 -7.41 6.04 -9.38
C LEU A 99 -6.09 6.14 -10.14
N ALA A 100 -6.07 5.76 -11.43
CA ALA A 100 -4.92 5.95 -12.30
C ALA A 100 -4.59 7.44 -12.51
N ILE A 101 -5.61 8.29 -12.73
CA ILE A 101 -5.45 9.75 -12.87
C ILE A 101 -4.92 10.37 -11.58
N VAL A 102 -5.49 10.02 -10.42
CA VAL A 102 -5.01 10.52 -9.11
C VAL A 102 -3.57 10.10 -8.87
N THR A 103 -3.23 8.84 -9.15
CA THR A 103 -1.86 8.33 -9.00
C THR A 103 -0.90 9.05 -9.94
N ALA A 104 -1.28 9.23 -11.21
CA ALA A 104 -0.47 9.96 -12.19
C ALA A 104 -0.27 11.43 -11.77
N ALA A 105 -1.33 12.09 -11.29
CA ALA A 105 -1.25 13.46 -10.79
C ALA A 105 -0.30 13.56 -9.58
N MET A 106 -0.35 12.61 -8.65
CA MET A 106 0.57 12.59 -7.49
C MET A 106 2.03 12.37 -7.92
N VAL A 107 2.28 11.47 -8.88
CA VAL A 107 3.63 11.26 -9.43
C VAL A 107 4.15 12.53 -10.11
N LEU A 108 3.33 13.19 -10.94
CA LEU A 108 3.69 14.44 -11.59
C LEU A 108 3.97 15.55 -10.58
N LEU A 109 3.14 15.67 -9.54
CA LEU A 109 3.33 16.65 -8.47
C LEU A 109 4.62 16.39 -7.69
N THR A 110 4.95 15.12 -7.43
CA THR A 110 6.21 14.73 -6.78
C THR A 110 7.42 15.08 -7.64
N ILE A 111 7.38 14.77 -8.95
CA ILE A 111 8.46 15.12 -9.90
C ILE A 111 8.63 16.64 -9.94
N LEU A 112 7.53 17.39 -10.04
CA LEU A 112 7.55 18.85 -10.05
C LEU A 112 8.16 19.42 -8.76
N ALA A 113 7.78 18.89 -7.60
CA ALA A 113 8.34 19.30 -6.32
C ALA A 113 9.85 19.03 -6.23
N VAL A 114 10.31 17.86 -6.71
CA VAL A 114 11.74 17.54 -6.78
C VAL A 114 12.49 18.53 -7.69
N ILE A 115 11.97 18.79 -8.90
CA ILE A 115 12.58 19.74 -9.83
C ILE A 115 12.68 21.14 -9.20
N LEU A 116 11.59 21.62 -8.61
CA LEU A 116 11.55 22.94 -7.97
C LEU A 116 12.49 23.06 -6.76
N THR A 117 12.70 21.97 -6.04
CA THR A 117 13.64 21.92 -4.91
C THR A 117 15.09 21.92 -5.40
N VAL A 118 15.40 21.15 -6.44
CA VAL A 118 16.75 21.07 -7.03
C VAL A 118 17.15 22.37 -7.73
N THR A 119 16.21 23.06 -8.39
CA THR A 119 16.48 24.37 -9.02
C THR A 119 16.55 25.52 -8.03
N GLY A 120 16.30 25.27 -6.74
CA GLY A 120 16.30 26.30 -5.69
C GLY A 120 15.15 27.29 -5.80
N VAL A 121 14.15 27.04 -6.64
CA VAL A 121 12.94 27.89 -6.76
C VAL A 121 12.08 27.74 -5.50
N LEU A 122 11.97 26.50 -4.98
CA LEU A 122 11.42 26.23 -3.66
C LEU A 122 12.56 26.18 -2.65
N THR A 123 12.72 27.26 -1.89
CA THR A 123 13.58 27.30 -0.70
C THR A 123 12.71 27.22 0.55
N PHE A 124 12.90 26.18 1.37
CA PHE A 124 12.20 26.02 2.64
C PHE A 124 12.86 26.82 3.77
N ASN A 125 13.29 28.05 3.48
CA ASN A 125 13.95 28.91 4.45
C ASN A 125 12.90 29.55 5.37
N GLY A 126 12.62 28.92 6.51
CA GLY A 126 11.82 29.50 7.62
C GLY A 126 10.52 28.78 7.98
N LEU A 127 10.09 27.76 7.23
CA LEU A 127 8.86 26.99 7.48
C LEU A 127 9.09 25.65 8.18
N SER A 128 10.14 25.55 8.99
CA SER A 128 10.62 24.28 9.59
C SER A 128 9.48 23.46 10.21
N TYR A 129 8.62 24.07 11.04
CA TYR A 129 7.47 23.39 11.65
C TYR A 129 6.31 23.10 10.68
N GLY A 130 6.08 23.98 9.70
CA GLY A 130 4.97 23.85 8.74
C GLY A 130 5.19 22.71 7.73
N VAL A 131 6.45 22.45 7.37
CA VAL A 131 6.83 21.36 6.47
C VAL A 131 6.39 20.01 7.04
N GLY A 132 6.67 19.73 8.32
CA GLY A 132 6.26 18.47 8.95
C GLY A 132 4.74 18.24 8.91
N ILE A 133 3.93 19.28 9.13
CA ILE A 133 2.46 19.17 9.06
C ILE A 133 2.02 18.80 7.64
N ILE A 134 2.60 19.44 6.62
CA ILE A 134 2.29 19.15 5.21
C ILE A 134 2.66 17.70 4.88
N PHE A 135 3.87 17.27 5.24
CA PHE A 135 4.33 15.89 5.02
C PHE A 135 3.48 14.85 5.75
N GLY A 136 2.98 15.16 6.94
CA GLY A 136 2.06 14.29 7.67
C GLY A 136 0.65 14.23 7.08
N LEU A 137 0.14 15.34 6.54
CA LEU A 137 -1.21 15.40 5.96
C LEU A 137 -1.30 14.72 4.59
N ILE A 138 -0.26 14.80 3.77
CA ILE A 138 -0.22 14.19 2.42
C ILE A 138 -0.66 12.71 2.42
N PRO A 139 -0.03 11.79 3.17
CA PRO A 139 -0.43 10.40 3.17
C PRO A 139 -1.85 10.22 3.70
N ILE A 140 -2.27 10.98 4.72
CA ILE A 140 -3.64 10.90 5.26
C ILE A 140 -4.67 11.21 4.17
N VAL A 141 -4.46 12.29 3.40
CA VAL A 141 -5.35 12.68 2.30
C VAL A 141 -5.34 11.64 1.19
N ILE A 142 -4.15 11.22 0.72
CA ILE A 142 -4.01 10.26 -0.37
C ILE A 142 -4.68 8.94 -0.02
N PHE A 143 -4.40 8.39 1.15
CA PHE A 143 -4.97 7.12 1.59
C PHE A 143 -6.46 7.23 1.92
N SER A 144 -6.95 8.39 2.38
CA SER A 144 -8.40 8.62 2.53
C SER A 144 -9.13 8.60 1.19
N ILE A 145 -8.56 9.24 0.16
CA ILE A 145 -9.08 9.21 -1.21
C ILE A 145 -9.07 7.78 -1.75
N LEU A 146 -7.96 7.05 -1.58
CA LEU A 146 -7.84 5.65 -1.97
C LEU A 146 -8.88 4.78 -1.27
N ALA A 147 -9.10 4.97 0.03
CA ALA A 147 -10.09 4.22 0.79
C ALA A 147 -11.52 4.46 0.29
N TYR A 148 -11.85 5.71 -0.08
CA TYR A 148 -13.13 6.04 -0.69
C TYR A 148 -13.36 5.31 -2.02
N PHE A 149 -12.37 5.30 -2.91
CA PHE A 149 -12.47 4.65 -4.22
C PHE A 149 -12.45 3.11 -4.14
N LEU A 150 -11.57 2.56 -3.31
CA LEU A 150 -11.39 1.11 -3.14
C LEU A 150 -12.44 0.48 -2.21
N LYS A 151 -13.22 1.30 -1.48
CA LYS A 151 -14.14 0.85 -0.41
C LYS A 151 -13.44 -0.05 0.60
N TYR A 152 -12.18 0.25 0.88
CA TYR A 152 -11.32 -0.49 1.78
C TYR A 152 -10.93 0.43 2.94
N SER A 153 -11.72 0.40 4.00
CA SER A 153 -11.61 1.32 5.14
C SER A 153 -10.27 1.22 5.87
N ARG A 154 -9.62 0.06 5.85
CA ARG A 154 -8.34 -0.16 6.55
C ARG A 154 -7.20 0.71 6.02
N ILE A 155 -7.24 1.06 4.73
CA ILE A 155 -6.24 1.96 4.14
C ILE A 155 -6.19 3.31 4.87
N ILE A 156 -7.30 3.78 5.44
CA ILE A 156 -7.33 5.04 6.22
C ILE A 156 -6.43 4.91 7.45
N ILE A 157 -6.48 3.77 8.15
CA ILE A 157 -5.65 3.51 9.33
C ILE A 157 -4.17 3.54 8.93
N ASN A 158 -3.81 2.90 7.83
CA ASN A 158 -2.44 2.97 7.30
C ASN A 158 -2.07 4.43 6.99
N GLY A 159 -2.92 5.18 6.31
CA GLY A 159 -2.68 6.59 6.00
C GLY A 159 -2.42 7.46 7.24
N ILE A 160 -3.21 7.27 8.31
CA ILE A 160 -3.03 7.96 9.59
C ILE A 160 -1.70 7.57 10.24
N LEU A 161 -1.40 6.27 10.33
CA LEU A 161 -0.14 5.78 10.88
C LEU A 161 1.06 6.34 10.11
N MET A 162 1.00 6.32 8.78
CA MET A 162 2.03 6.85 7.89
C MET A 162 2.19 8.36 8.05
N GLY A 163 1.10 9.11 8.16
CA GLY A 163 1.11 10.55 8.38
C GLY A 163 1.71 10.95 9.72
N ILE A 164 1.34 10.27 10.80
CA ILE A 164 1.94 10.48 12.12
C ILE A 164 3.43 10.15 12.09
N GLY A 165 3.81 9.02 11.49
CA GLY A 165 5.21 8.63 11.35
C GLY A 165 6.06 9.68 10.63
N LEU A 166 5.57 10.20 9.49
CA LEU A 166 6.25 11.27 8.75
C LEU A 166 6.30 12.58 9.51
N PHE A 167 5.20 12.98 10.13
CA PHE A 167 5.14 14.20 10.93
C PHE A 167 6.19 14.16 12.05
N VAL A 168 6.20 13.09 12.85
CA VAL A 168 7.15 12.94 13.96
C VAL A 168 8.59 12.86 13.45
N ASN A 169 8.83 12.14 12.34
CA ASN A 169 10.14 12.06 11.72
C ASN A 169 10.68 13.44 11.34
N GLU A 170 9.84 14.27 10.70
CA GLU A 170 10.23 15.61 10.30
C GLU A 170 10.45 16.51 11.52
N GLN A 171 9.60 16.44 12.55
CA GLN A 171 9.82 17.21 13.78
C GLN A 171 11.13 16.84 14.50
N LEU A 172 11.57 15.58 14.42
CA LEU A 172 12.89 15.20 14.95
C LEU A 172 14.04 15.82 14.14
N HIS A 173 13.90 15.94 12.82
CA HIS A 173 14.87 16.64 11.99
C HIS A 173 14.96 18.13 12.29
N THR A 174 13.83 18.78 12.57
CA THR A 174 13.78 20.23 12.85
C THR A 174 14.29 20.58 14.25
N LEU A 175 14.11 19.69 15.23
CA LEU A 175 14.57 19.85 16.60
C LEU A 175 16.05 19.40 16.81
N ASP A 176 16.80 19.20 15.73
CA ASP A 176 18.21 18.78 15.72
C ASP A 176 18.48 17.37 16.29
N TYR A 177 17.43 16.55 16.43
CA TYR A 177 17.50 15.14 16.82
C TYR A 177 17.68 14.21 15.61
N ARG A 178 18.51 14.60 14.64
CA ARG A 178 18.71 13.88 13.36
C ARG A 178 19.15 12.43 13.53
N GLN A 179 19.91 12.13 14.57
CA GLN A 179 20.34 10.76 14.92
C GLN A 179 19.18 9.78 15.18
N TYR A 180 17.97 10.29 15.50
CA TYR A 180 16.77 9.49 15.69
C TYR A 180 15.82 9.55 14.49
N SER A 181 16.22 10.21 13.41
CA SER A 181 15.47 10.21 12.15
C SER A 181 15.38 8.78 11.60
N GLY A 182 14.25 8.45 11.00
CA GLY A 182 13.91 7.10 10.53
C GLY A 182 13.29 6.19 11.57
N ILE A 183 13.57 6.35 12.86
CA ILE A 183 12.97 5.52 13.92
C ILE A 183 11.43 5.60 13.90
N PRO A 184 10.79 6.79 13.81
CA PRO A 184 9.33 6.86 13.72
C PRO A 184 8.78 6.11 12.51
N LEU A 185 9.46 6.18 11.36
CA LEU A 185 9.06 5.50 10.13
C LEU A 185 9.18 3.98 10.27
N ILE A 186 10.24 3.48 10.91
CA ILE A 186 10.44 2.06 11.21
C ILE A 186 9.34 1.58 12.14
N ILE A 187 9.05 2.28 13.24
CA ILE A 187 8.00 1.91 14.20
C ILE A 187 6.65 1.83 13.49
N THR A 188 6.30 2.86 12.72
CA THR A 188 5.07 2.89 11.93
C THR A 188 5.03 1.71 10.95
N GLY A 189 6.13 1.46 10.24
CA GLY A 189 6.24 0.36 9.29
C GLY A 189 6.06 -1.01 9.96
N VAL A 190 6.64 -1.24 11.13
CA VAL A 190 6.49 -2.47 11.93
C VAL A 190 5.04 -2.66 12.37
N ILE A 191 4.36 -1.61 12.80
CA ILE A 191 2.93 -1.67 13.19
C ILE A 191 2.07 -2.07 11.99
N ILE A 192 2.25 -1.40 10.84
CA ILE A 192 1.50 -1.69 9.61
C ILE A 192 1.80 -3.13 9.11
N LEU A 193 3.07 -3.53 9.16
CA LEU A 193 3.51 -4.87 8.78
C LEU A 193 2.87 -5.93 9.69
N GLY A 194 2.84 -5.71 11.00
CA GLY A 194 2.18 -6.59 11.97
C GLY A 194 0.68 -6.74 11.70
N ILE A 195 -0.02 -5.63 11.40
CA ILE A 195 -1.43 -5.66 10.98
C ILE A 195 -1.58 -6.52 9.71
N GLY A 196 -0.71 -6.31 8.72
CA GLY A 196 -0.72 -7.09 7.47
C GLY A 196 -0.51 -8.59 7.69
N ILE A 197 0.43 -8.97 8.56
CA ILE A 197 0.67 -10.38 8.94
C ILE A 197 -0.59 -10.99 9.58
N LEU A 198 -1.20 -10.31 10.56
CA LEU A 198 -2.38 -10.83 11.25
C LEU A 198 -3.52 -11.10 10.27
N TYR A 199 -3.77 -10.19 9.34
CA TYR A 199 -4.80 -10.36 8.33
C TYR A 199 -4.43 -11.41 7.28
N LEU A 200 -3.16 -11.52 6.91
CA LEU A 200 -2.71 -12.59 6.03
C LEU A 200 -2.96 -13.94 6.70
N ILE A 201 -2.57 -14.12 7.96
CA ILE A 201 -2.81 -15.38 8.71
C ILE A 201 -4.31 -15.68 8.78
N PHE A 202 -5.14 -14.67 9.09
CA PHE A 202 -6.60 -14.83 9.13
C PHE A 202 -7.15 -15.23 7.75
N PHE A 203 -6.66 -14.61 6.68
CA PHE A 203 -7.04 -14.92 5.32
C PHE A 203 -6.64 -16.36 4.93
N LEU A 204 -5.40 -16.78 5.24
CA LEU A 204 -4.91 -18.11 4.93
C LEU A 204 -5.66 -19.21 5.71
N ARG A 205 -6.10 -18.91 6.95
CA ARG A 205 -6.95 -19.81 7.76
C ARG A 205 -8.38 -19.89 7.24
N LYS A 206 -8.93 -18.76 6.77
CA LYS A 206 -10.29 -18.69 6.23
C LYS A 206 -10.42 -19.33 4.85
N TYR A 207 -9.34 -19.28 4.06
CA TYR A 207 -9.27 -19.85 2.72
C TYR A 207 -8.10 -20.85 2.63
N PRO A 208 -8.24 -22.03 3.26
CA PRO A 208 -7.25 -23.10 3.10
C PRO A 208 -7.20 -23.53 1.62
N ILE A 209 -6.01 -23.93 1.17
CA ILE A 209 -5.87 -24.57 -0.14
C ILE A 209 -6.58 -25.91 0.01
N ASN A 210 -7.76 -26.07 -0.59
CA ASN A 210 -8.30 -27.40 -0.80
C ASN A 210 -7.29 -28.12 -1.68
N GLY A 211 -6.54 -29.06 -1.09
CA GLY A 211 -5.82 -30.06 -1.86
C GLY A 211 -6.80 -30.66 -2.86
N GLY A 212 -6.36 -30.85 -4.10
CA GLY A 212 -7.16 -31.44 -5.17
C GLY A 212 -7.54 -32.88 -4.86
N GLU A 213 -8.50 -33.07 -3.97
CA GLU A 213 -9.06 -34.35 -3.59
C GLU A 213 -10.58 -34.17 -3.58
N ASN A 214 -11.26 -34.91 -4.45
CA ASN A 214 -12.72 -34.94 -4.71
C ASN A 214 -13.25 -34.16 -5.93
N ALA A 215 -12.54 -34.19 -7.06
CA ALA A 215 -13.19 -34.00 -8.37
C ALA A 215 -12.77 -35.04 -9.43
N ASP A 216 -12.11 -36.12 -9.00
CA ASP A 216 -11.92 -37.32 -9.82
C ASP A 216 -11.97 -38.51 -8.86
N GLY A 217 -13.03 -39.31 -8.92
CA GLY A 217 -13.15 -40.55 -8.16
C GLY A 217 -14.36 -40.69 -7.23
N ARG A 218 -15.58 -40.70 -7.79
CA ARG A 218 -16.59 -41.78 -7.71
C ARG A 218 -17.97 -41.29 -8.09
#